data_AF-A0A662VW74-F1
#
_entry.id   AF-A0A662VW74-F1
#
_cell.length_a   1.000
_cell.length_b   1.000
_cell.length_c   1.000
_cell.angle_alpha   90.00
_cell.angle_beta   90.00
_cell.angle_gamma   90.00
#
_symmetry.space_group_name_H-M   'P 1'
#
loop_
_entity.id
_entity.type
_entity.pdbx_description
1 polymer ?
#
loop_
_entity_poly.entity_id
_entity_poly.type
_entity_poly.pdbx_seq_one_letter_code
_entity_poly.pdbx_strand_id
1 'polypeptide(L)'
;MKIEITLDEFEDWLLQRGYDNLMGDENFRMFLQLGMASLFFTNSALLMSCIFSKLGLQSERIDHRARFAISRKIKEIKADHYRISITLE
;
A
#
# COMPACT_ATOMS: atom_id res chain seq x y z
N MET A 1 -11.26 -6.74 -11.46
CA MET A 1 -10.10 -5.81 -11.66
C MET A 1 -8.90 -6.34 -10.89
N LYS A 2 -7.66 -6.25 -11.41
CA LYS A 2 -6.45 -6.64 -10.67
C LYS A 2 -5.52 -5.45 -10.52
N ILE A 3 -5.04 -5.20 -9.30
CA ILE A 3 -3.92 -4.28 -9.05
C ILE A 3 -2.72 -5.08 -8.55
N GLU A 4 -1.54 -4.62 -8.90
CA GLU A 4 -0.26 -5.15 -8.45
C GLU A 4 0.63 -3.96 -8.10
N ILE A 5 1.35 -4.08 -6.97
CA ILE A 5 2.28 -3.07 -6.48
C ILE A 5 3.55 -3.79 -6.07
N THR A 6 4.67 -3.43 -6.68
CA THR A 6 5.99 -3.91 -6.24
C THR A 6 6.53 -3.04 -5.09
N LEU A 7 7.53 -3.56 -4.38
CA LEU A 7 8.24 -2.81 -3.34
C LEU A 7 8.91 -1.56 -3.93
N ASP A 8 9.47 -1.66 -5.13
CA ASP A 8 10.09 -0.53 -5.84
C ASP A 8 9.04 0.55 -6.19
N GLU A 9 7.88 0.14 -6.71
CA GLU A 9 6.78 1.10 -6.98
C GLU A 9 6.26 1.76 -5.70
N PHE A 10 6.26 1.01 -4.59
CA PHE A 10 5.88 1.55 -3.30
C PHE A 10 6.94 2.52 -2.76
N GLU A 11 8.23 2.20 -2.91
CA GLU A 11 9.33 3.10 -2.60
C GLU A 11 9.22 4.39 -3.40
N ASP A 12 9.06 4.32 -4.73
CA ASP A 12 8.87 5.48 -5.60
C ASP A 12 7.68 6.33 -5.17
N TRP A 13 6.56 5.68 -4.83
CA TRP A 13 5.35 6.36 -4.35
C TRP A 13 5.60 7.12 -3.05
N LEU A 14 6.44 6.58 -2.15
CA LEU A 14 6.81 7.22 -0.90
C LEU A 14 7.79 8.39 -1.12
N LEU A 15 8.79 8.20 -1.97
CA LEU A 15 9.80 9.21 -2.32
C LEU A 15 9.16 10.44 -2.95
N GLN A 16 8.23 10.25 -3.89
CA GLN A 16 7.46 11.34 -4.50
C GLN A 16 6.67 12.18 -3.48
N ARG A 17 6.46 11.67 -2.27
CA ARG A 17 5.73 12.31 -1.18
C ARG A 17 6.65 12.78 -0.04
N GLY A 18 7.97 12.61 -0.18
CA GLY A 18 8.97 13.07 0.78
C GLY A 18 9.03 12.25 2.08
N TYR A 19 8.55 11.01 2.09
CA TYR A 19 8.57 10.18 3.30
C TYR A 19 9.98 9.77 3.74
N ASP A 20 10.94 9.73 2.81
CA ASP A 20 12.36 9.59 3.11
C ASP A 20 12.85 10.69 4.06
N ASN A 21 12.54 11.94 3.73
CA ASN A 21 12.93 13.12 4.51
C ASN A 21 12.20 13.17 5.86
N LEU A 22 10.94 12.73 5.90
CA LEU A 22 10.13 12.71 7.14
C LEU A 22 10.58 11.63 8.12
N MET A 23 11.01 10.46 7.62
CA MET A 23 11.43 9.33 8.47
C MET A 23 12.93 9.38 8.80
N GLY A 24 13.74 9.96 7.92
CA GLY A 24 15.18 9.78 7.87
C GLY A 24 15.56 8.51 7.10
N ASP A 25 16.66 8.59 6.35
CA ASP A 25 17.09 7.55 5.40
C ASP A 25 17.18 6.15 6.01
N GLU A 26 17.76 6.03 7.21
CA GLU A 26 17.93 4.74 7.89
C GLU A 26 16.57 4.10 8.24
N ASN A 27 15.66 4.88 8.84
CA ASN A 27 14.32 4.42 9.18
C ASN A 27 13.51 4.10 7.93
N PHE A 28 13.66 4.89 6.87
CA PHE A 28 13.01 4.65 5.58
C PHE A 28 13.42 3.30 4.99
N ARG A 29 14.73 2.99 5.00
CA ARG A 29 15.26 1.70 4.54
C ARG A 29 14.78 0.55 5.42
N MET A 30 14.80 0.70 6.74
CA MET A 30 14.27 -0.32 7.66
C MET A 30 12.77 -0.58 7.44
N PHE A 31 11.99 0.48 7.18
CA PHE A 31 10.57 0.36 6.88
C PHE A 31 10.32 -0.45 5.60
N LEU A 32 11.07 -0.17 4.52
CA LEU A 32 10.97 -0.93 3.27
C LEU A 32 11.44 -2.39 3.42
N GLN A 33 12.45 -2.65 4.26
CA GLN A 33 12.93 -4.00 4.58
C GLN A 33 11.90 -4.89 5.29
N LEU A 34 10.81 -4.33 5.82
CA LEU A 34 9.70 -5.16 6.32
C LEU A 34 9.07 -5.98 5.18
N GLY A 35 9.07 -5.44 3.96
CA GLY A 35 8.48 -6.06 2.79
C GLY A 35 6.94 -5.98 2.75
N MET A 36 6.39 -6.21 1.56
CA MET A 36 4.97 -5.95 1.26
C MET A 36 4.02 -6.79 2.11
N ALA A 37 4.31 -8.07 2.32
CA ALA A 37 3.51 -8.95 3.16
C ALA A 37 3.44 -8.47 4.62
N SER A 38 4.57 -8.14 5.22
CA SER A 38 4.63 -7.66 6.61
C SER A 38 3.88 -6.34 6.76
N LEU A 39 4.13 -5.39 5.85
CA LEU A 39 3.44 -4.10 5.81
C LEU A 39 1.92 -4.27 5.66
N PHE A 40 1.48 -5.25 4.89
CA PHE A 40 0.06 -5.55 4.72
C PHE A 40 -0.56 -6.15 5.97
N PHE A 41 0.06 -7.19 6.56
CA PHE A 41 -0.45 -7.85 7.77
C PHE A 41 -0.44 -6.95 9.00
N THR A 42 0.49 -6.00 9.08
CA THR A 42 0.54 -4.97 10.12
C THR A 42 -0.39 -3.79 9.86
N ASN A 43 -1.17 -3.83 8.77
CA ASN A 43 -2.08 -2.76 8.35
C ASN A 43 -1.37 -1.39 8.25
N SER A 44 -0.18 -1.38 7.64
CA SER A 44 0.60 -0.17 7.41
C SER A 44 -0.25 0.91 6.75
N ALA A 45 -0.41 2.04 7.44
CA ALA A 45 -1.22 3.16 6.95
C ALA A 45 -0.74 3.67 5.59
N LEU A 46 0.57 3.64 5.34
CA LEU A 46 1.18 4.08 4.09
C LEU A 46 0.90 3.09 2.96
N LEU A 47 1.07 1.79 3.21
CA LEU A 47 0.76 0.78 2.19
C LEU A 47 -0.72 0.79 1.83
N MET A 48 -1.61 0.90 2.83
CA MET A 48 -3.05 1.00 2.58
C MET A 48 -3.38 2.24 1.76
N SER A 49 -2.78 3.38 2.08
CA SER A 49 -2.95 4.63 1.31
C SER A 49 -2.47 4.47 -0.14
N CYS A 50 -1.33 3.80 -0.35
CA CYS A 50 -0.82 3.49 -1.69
C CYS A 50 -1.80 2.60 -2.47
N ILE A 51 -2.28 1.50 -1.88
CA ILE A 51 -3.28 0.59 -2.47
C ILE A 51 -4.53 1.36 -2.90
N PHE A 52 -5.08 2.18 -2.00
CA PHE A 52 -6.28 2.95 -2.33
C PHE A 52 -6.04 3.98 -3.43
N SER A 53 -4.87 4.62 -3.46
CA SER A 53 -4.50 5.54 -4.53
C SER A 53 -4.45 4.83 -5.90
N LYS A 54 -3.92 3.60 -5.96
CA LYS A 54 -3.91 2.75 -7.17
C LYS A 54 -5.31 2.28 -7.57
N LEU A 55 -6.24 2.18 -6.61
CA LEU A 55 -7.66 1.92 -6.84
C LEU A 55 -8.47 3.18 -7.22
N GLY A 56 -7.82 4.33 -7.41
CA GLY A 56 -8.46 5.59 -7.80
C GLY A 56 -9.13 6.35 -6.64
N LEU A 57 -8.90 5.96 -5.39
CA LEU A 57 -9.40 6.67 -4.22
C LEU A 57 -8.32 7.65 -3.70
N GLN A 58 -8.32 8.88 -4.22
CA GLN A 58 -7.27 9.88 -3.97
C GLN A 58 -7.43 10.71 -2.68
N SER A 59 -8.08 10.22 -1.62
CA SER A 59 -8.27 11.02 -0.39
C SER A 59 -7.46 10.48 0.79
N GLU A 60 -6.75 11.36 1.51
CA GLU A 60 -6.16 11.05 2.84
C GLU A 60 -7.23 10.61 3.85
N ARG A 61 -8.47 11.07 3.66
CA ARG A 61 -9.66 10.66 4.40
C ARG A 61 -10.58 9.87 3.47
N ILE A 62 -10.21 8.63 3.21
CA ILE A 62 -11.13 7.71 2.54
C ILE A 62 -12.28 7.43 3.49
N ASP A 63 -13.49 7.77 3.04
CA ASP A 63 -14.70 7.47 3.79
C ASP A 63 -14.74 5.97 4.13
N HIS A 64 -15.13 5.66 5.37
CA HIS A 64 -15.23 4.28 5.86
C HIS A 64 -16.13 3.43 4.96
N ARG A 65 -17.16 4.03 4.34
CA ARG A 65 -18.04 3.33 3.40
C ARG A 65 -17.34 2.94 2.11
N ALA A 66 -16.45 3.79 1.57
CA ALA A 66 -15.69 3.47 0.37
C ALA A 66 -14.69 2.33 0.61
N ARG A 67 -13.99 2.34 1.76
CA ARG A 67 -13.12 1.23 2.17
C ARG A 67 -13.91 -0.08 2.31
N PHE A 68 -15.06 -0.02 2.97
CA PHE A 68 -15.92 -1.17 3.18
C PHE A 68 -16.53 -1.71 1.87
N ALA A 69 -16.90 -0.83 0.94
CA ALA A 69 -17.40 -1.23 -0.36
C ALA A 69 -16.34 -1.94 -1.20
N ILE A 70 -15.08 -1.50 -1.14
CA ILE A 70 -13.97 -2.16 -1.82
C ILE A 70 -13.66 -3.50 -1.18
N SER A 71 -13.58 -3.57 0.16
CA SER A 71 -13.24 -4.82 0.85
C SER A 71 -14.23 -5.94 0.53
N ARG A 72 -15.51 -5.63 0.36
CA ARG A 72 -16.54 -6.59 -0.07
C ARG A 72 -16.36 -7.14 -1.48
N LYS A 73 -15.59 -6.45 -2.34
CA LYS A 73 -15.31 -6.89 -3.71
C LYS A 73 -13.99 -7.62 -3.82
N ILE A 74 -13.20 -7.71 -2.75
CA ILE A 74 -11.91 -8.41 -2.79
C ILE A 74 -12.17 -9.91 -2.92
N LYS A 75 -11.72 -10.47 -4.04
CA LYS A 75 -11.74 -11.91 -4.31
C LYS A 75 -10.50 -12.59 -3.76
N GLU A 76 -9.34 -11.96 -3.94
CA GLU A 76 -8.06 -12.56 -3.58
C GLU A 76 -7.04 -11.48 -3.25
N ILE A 77 -6.21 -11.75 -2.23
CA ILE A 77 -5.00 -10.98 -1.93
C ILE A 77 -3.83 -11.95 -1.92
N LYS A 78 -2.77 -11.63 -2.65
CA LYS A 78 -1.48 -12.33 -2.59
C LYS A 78 -0.40 -11.32 -2.26
N ALA A 79 0.39 -11.60 -1.24
CA ALA A 79 1.51 -10.77 -0.85
C ALA A 79 2.73 -11.65 -0.55
N ASP A 80 3.88 -11.23 -1.03
CA ASP A 80 5.19 -11.75 -0.65
C ASP A 80 6.06 -10.58 -0.14
N HIS A 81 7.36 -10.79 0.03
CA HIS A 81 8.24 -9.72 0.48
C HIS A 81 8.33 -8.55 -0.51
N TYR A 82 8.22 -8.82 -1.82
CA TYR A 82 8.51 -7.88 -2.89
C TYR A 82 7.28 -7.29 -3.56
N ARG A 83 6.11 -7.92 -3.42
CA ARG A 83 4.89 -7.45 -4.10
C ARG A 83 3.63 -7.78 -3.33
N ILE A 84 2.60 -6.98 -3.60
CA ILE A 84 1.21 -7.28 -3.27
C ILE A 84 0.35 -7.21 -4.52
N SER A 85 -0.59 -8.14 -4.64
CA SER A 85 -1.61 -8.13 -5.68
C SER A 85 -2.99 -8.33 -5.07
N ILE A 86 -3.95 -7.54 -5.55
CA ILE A 86 -5.34 -7.57 -5.09
C ILE A 86 -6.23 -7.75 -6.31
N THR A 87 -7.03 -8.81 -6.28
CA THR A 87 -8.03 -9.11 -7.31
C THR A 87 -9.41 -8.78 -6.76
N LEU A 88 -10.14 -7.93 -7.48
CA LEU A 88 -11.53 -7.59 -7.20
C LEU A 88 -12.48 -8.33 -8.16
N GLU A 89 -13.65 -8.70 -7.65
CA GLU A 89 -14.81 -9.19 -8.42
C GLU A 89 -15.40 -8.13 -9.35
#